data_AF-A0A1G2PMP4-F1
#
_entry.id   AF-A0A1G2PMP4-F1
#
_cell.length_a   1.000
_cell.length_b   1.000
_cell.length_c   1.000
_cell.angle_alpha   90.00
_cell.angle_beta   90.00
_cell.angle_gamma   90.00
#
_symmetry.space_group_name_H-M   'P 1'
#
loop_
_entity.id
_entity.type
_entity.pdbx_description
1 polymer ?
#
loop_
_entity_poly.entity_id
_entity_poly.type
_entity_poly.pdbx_seq_one_letter_code
_entity_poly.pdbx_strand_id
1 'polypeptide(L)'
;MRTWQFNVRKLLIWLVFVVALFGAALFILRRGFDPGDVSIELNAPQFVTVGEEAKIVAVVKNGSGSVLRDVNATLFLPEGISSEASQTQRLEPINAREQRTVEFTVPVVANARDFTVRTSVRFRAGTLSATFEKTAETSILVSAAPVKISLSFPSDISAERPFTFFIRYQSDATTILENVGVILQKPGGFSIDRARPSHTSVDSLALWDIGALRPGEESEISVTGRFAAGDPAGEFVARIGLLDDSHRSLRIIFAGTSEKQTAAREELGLTVFIQEVENPGEVIVFAGDTISIAIGYENKSNRELENVLVDLGIAHRDLDQKSIIANPSFRRSPSGSFRWDASVIPQFSQLARGASGRITFSINLANTITMNGFEDANQSFPIEVRVFAEGRTQAEHTTTAKIGTRLAVRGDIYYNDSTYVNTGPLPLRVGQTTTFTVRILVLGGTNGFRNAIVRFVLGPAVSFGETLSPKDAAVSWNEETREVVWNIGTLTAGTGILQPPRELVFRIDAAPRQQDLGGPISLIDTVVLNGEDEFTGRTSDAQLPGAGSDKLSDQGFRPTNGYVQQ
;
A
#
# COMPACT_ATOMS: atom_id res chain seq x y z
N MET A 1 39.21 -34.93 -108.64
CA MET A 1 38.39 -35.92 -107.91
C MET A 1 39.23 -37.18 -107.68
N ARG A 2 39.55 -37.53 -106.43
CA ARG A 2 40.25 -38.77 -106.06
C ARG A 2 39.20 -39.69 -105.42
N THR A 3 38.77 -40.71 -106.15
CA THR A 3 37.70 -41.62 -105.73
C THR A 3 38.21 -42.53 -104.61
N TRP A 4 37.68 -42.31 -103.41
CA TRP A 4 38.01 -43.09 -102.21
C TRP A 4 37.32 -44.45 -102.32
N GLN A 5 38.07 -45.50 -102.65
CA GLN A 5 37.53 -46.87 -102.63
C GLN A 5 37.35 -47.31 -101.18
N PHE A 6 36.11 -47.32 -100.72
CA PHE A 6 35.72 -47.79 -99.39
C PHE A 6 35.94 -49.32 -99.28
N ASN A 7 36.93 -49.71 -98.50
CA ASN A 7 37.22 -51.12 -98.20
C ASN A 7 36.19 -51.65 -97.18
N VAL A 8 35.07 -52.18 -97.68
CA VAL A 8 33.93 -52.67 -96.88
C VAL A 8 34.35 -53.64 -95.75
N ARG A 9 35.40 -54.44 -95.97
CA ARG A 9 35.95 -55.37 -94.97
C ARG A 9 36.60 -54.67 -93.77
N LYS A 10 37.24 -53.51 -93.96
CA LYS A 10 37.81 -52.70 -92.87
C LYS A 10 36.72 -52.00 -92.07
N LEU A 11 35.65 -51.56 -92.74
CA LEU A 11 34.49 -50.93 -92.09
C LEU A 11 33.76 -51.91 -91.15
N LEU A 12 33.56 -53.15 -91.59
CA LEU A 12 32.92 -54.21 -90.79
C LEU A 12 33.72 -54.57 -89.53
N ILE A 13 35.04 -54.68 -89.63
CA ILE A 13 35.91 -54.95 -88.46
C ILE A 13 35.86 -53.79 -87.47
N TRP A 14 35.87 -52.54 -87.97
CA TRP A 14 35.76 -51.36 -87.12
C TRP A 14 34.39 -51.29 -86.41
N LEU A 15 33.31 -51.64 -87.11
CA LEU A 15 31.96 -51.69 -86.54
C LEU A 15 31.85 -52.73 -85.42
N VAL A 16 32.40 -53.93 -85.60
CA VAL A 16 32.41 -54.98 -84.55
C VAL A 16 33.23 -54.53 -83.34
N PHE A 17 34.38 -53.87 -83.55
CA PHE A 17 35.21 -53.36 -82.46
C PHE A 17 34.52 -52.22 -81.69
N VAL A 18 33.80 -51.33 -82.37
CA VAL A 18 33.00 -50.28 -81.73
C VAL A 18 31.83 -50.88 -80.97
N VAL A 19 31.12 -51.87 -81.52
CA VAL A 19 30.02 -52.55 -80.80
C VAL A 19 30.54 -53.32 -79.60
N ALA A 20 31.73 -53.93 -79.70
CA ALA A 20 32.38 -54.60 -78.57
C ALA A 20 32.87 -53.60 -77.50
N LEU A 21 33.43 -52.45 -77.91
CA LEU A 21 33.81 -51.37 -76.99
C LEU A 21 32.59 -50.71 -76.36
N PHE A 22 31.52 -50.50 -77.11
CA PHE A 22 30.26 -49.95 -76.62
C PHE A 22 29.55 -50.93 -75.70
N GLY A 23 29.60 -52.23 -76.03
CA GLY A 23 29.14 -53.33 -75.19
C GLY A 23 29.96 -53.47 -73.91
N ALA A 24 31.29 -53.38 -73.99
CA ALA A 24 32.19 -53.38 -72.83
C ALA A 24 32.01 -52.13 -71.97
N ALA A 25 31.83 -50.95 -72.58
CA ALA A 25 31.52 -49.70 -71.89
C ALA A 25 30.16 -49.77 -71.20
N LEU A 26 29.12 -50.28 -71.87
CA LEU A 26 27.80 -50.54 -71.27
C LEU A 26 27.86 -51.59 -70.15
N PHE A 27 28.71 -52.61 -70.30
CA PHE A 27 28.92 -53.65 -69.28
C PHE A 27 29.67 -53.12 -68.05
N ILE A 28 30.64 -52.22 -68.25
CA ILE A 28 31.38 -51.54 -67.17
C ILE A 28 30.48 -50.50 -66.49
N LEU A 29 29.69 -49.73 -67.24
CA LEU A 29 28.72 -48.76 -66.70
C LEU A 29 27.63 -49.44 -65.87
N ARG A 30 27.19 -50.66 -66.23
CA ARG A 30 26.24 -51.44 -65.42
C ARG A 30 26.81 -52.06 -64.13
N ARG A 31 28.14 -52.07 -63.95
CA ARG A 31 28.81 -52.57 -62.73
C ARG A 31 29.31 -51.47 -61.80
N GLY A 32 29.18 -50.20 -62.18
CA GLY A 32 29.52 -49.08 -61.31
C GLY A 32 28.64 -49.07 -60.06
N PHE A 33 29.23 -48.86 -58.89
CA PHE A 33 28.48 -48.57 -57.67
C PHE A 33 27.87 -47.17 -57.79
N ASP A 34 26.54 -47.06 -57.74
CA ASP A 34 25.84 -45.79 -57.63
C ASP A 34 25.54 -45.51 -56.14
N PRO A 35 26.10 -44.44 -55.54
CA PRO A 35 25.73 -44.04 -54.18
C PRO A 35 24.23 -43.75 -54.04
N GLY A 36 23.51 -43.45 -55.13
CA GLY A 36 22.05 -43.31 -55.18
C GLY A 36 21.30 -44.55 -54.70
N ASP A 37 21.88 -45.74 -54.84
CA ASP A 37 21.28 -47.00 -54.40
C ASP A 37 21.26 -47.19 -52.87
N VAL A 38 21.93 -46.32 -52.12
CA VAL A 38 21.91 -46.34 -50.65
C VAL A 38 21.03 -45.21 -50.13
N SER A 39 20.02 -45.56 -49.32
CA SER A 39 19.11 -44.62 -48.68
C SER A 39 19.15 -44.75 -47.15
N ILE A 40 18.83 -43.64 -46.48
CA ILE A 40 18.66 -43.59 -45.03
C ILE A 40 17.25 -43.07 -44.76
N GLU A 41 16.51 -43.79 -43.94
CA GLU A 41 15.25 -43.33 -43.37
C GLU A 41 15.45 -43.07 -41.89
N LEU A 42 15.03 -41.91 -41.40
CA LEU A 42 15.15 -41.53 -40.00
C LEU A 42 13.76 -41.49 -39.37
N ASN A 43 13.51 -42.43 -38.46
CA ASN A 43 12.25 -42.54 -37.73
C ASN A 43 12.43 -41.95 -36.33
N ALA A 44 11.63 -40.97 -36.00
CA ALA A 44 11.61 -40.31 -34.70
C ALA A 44 10.16 -40.12 -34.23
N PRO A 45 9.91 -40.00 -32.91
CA PRO A 45 8.60 -39.63 -32.41
C PRO A 45 8.19 -38.25 -32.94
N GLN A 46 6.89 -38.06 -33.19
CA GLN A 46 6.37 -36.76 -33.63
C GLN A 46 6.38 -35.71 -32.51
N PHE A 47 6.28 -36.15 -31.26
CA PHE A 47 6.27 -35.32 -30.05
C PHE A 47 7.19 -35.92 -28.99
N VAL A 48 7.87 -35.07 -28.22
CA VAL A 48 8.63 -35.47 -27.02
C VAL A 48 8.41 -34.46 -25.88
N THR A 49 8.31 -34.94 -24.65
CA THR A 49 8.15 -34.07 -23.48
C THR A 49 9.52 -33.66 -22.94
N VAL A 50 9.65 -32.43 -22.43
CA VAL A 50 10.88 -31.98 -21.75
C VAL A 50 11.15 -32.90 -20.55
N GLY A 51 12.38 -33.43 -20.48
CA GLY A 51 12.79 -34.37 -19.43
C GLY A 51 12.60 -35.85 -19.78
N GLU A 52 12.03 -36.18 -20.94
CA GLU A 52 11.95 -37.56 -21.45
C GLU A 52 13.09 -37.89 -22.45
N GLU A 53 13.31 -39.17 -22.72
CA GLU A 53 14.25 -39.66 -23.72
C GLU A 53 13.57 -39.87 -25.09
N ALA A 54 14.08 -39.22 -26.13
CA ALA A 54 13.67 -39.46 -27.51
C ALA A 54 14.45 -40.65 -28.10
N LYS A 55 13.71 -41.65 -28.61
CA LYS A 55 14.28 -42.78 -29.36
C LYS A 55 14.27 -42.48 -30.85
N ILE A 56 15.45 -42.40 -31.45
CA ILE A 56 15.61 -42.09 -32.88
C ILE A 56 16.22 -43.31 -33.58
N VAL A 57 15.51 -43.84 -34.57
CA VAL A 57 15.91 -45.04 -35.31
C VAL A 57 16.29 -44.67 -36.73
N ALA A 58 17.55 -44.87 -37.11
CA ALA A 58 17.99 -44.71 -38.50
C ALA A 58 18.03 -46.08 -39.21
N VAL A 59 17.37 -46.17 -40.36
CA VAL A 59 17.32 -47.37 -41.21
C VAL A 59 18.20 -47.12 -42.43
N VAL A 60 19.30 -47.85 -42.54
CA VAL A 60 20.23 -47.77 -43.68
C VAL A 60 19.90 -48.91 -44.64
N LYS A 61 19.42 -48.57 -45.84
CA LYS A 61 19.05 -49.54 -46.89
C LYS A 61 20.10 -49.56 -47.99
N ASN A 62 20.67 -50.73 -48.26
CA ASN A 62 21.61 -50.94 -49.35
C ASN A 62 20.90 -51.56 -50.56
N GLY A 63 20.37 -50.73 -51.46
CA GLY A 63 19.79 -51.17 -52.73
C GLY A 63 20.83 -51.58 -53.78
N SER A 64 22.12 -51.40 -53.51
CA SER A 64 23.19 -51.64 -54.49
C SER A 64 23.52 -53.14 -54.64
N GLY A 65 24.30 -53.46 -55.66
CA GLY A 65 24.86 -54.80 -55.86
C GLY A 65 26.13 -55.09 -55.05
N SER A 66 26.61 -54.17 -54.20
CA SER A 66 27.87 -54.28 -53.45
C SER A 66 27.64 -54.24 -51.94
N VAL A 67 28.47 -54.96 -51.17
CA VAL A 67 28.47 -54.86 -49.70
C VAL A 67 28.96 -53.49 -49.24
N LEU A 68 28.29 -52.88 -48.27
CA LEU A 68 28.76 -51.68 -47.59
C LEU A 68 29.66 -52.09 -46.42
N ARG A 69 30.88 -51.56 -46.38
CA ARG A 69 31.90 -51.82 -45.35
C ARG A 69 32.24 -50.52 -44.63
N ASP A 70 32.79 -50.64 -43.43
CA ASP A 70 33.16 -49.51 -42.56
C ASP A 70 32.02 -48.52 -42.36
N VAL A 71 30.82 -49.04 -42.10
CA VAL A 71 29.60 -48.25 -41.95
C VAL A 71 29.60 -47.59 -40.56
N ASN A 72 29.65 -46.26 -40.52
CA ASN A 72 29.55 -45.46 -39.29
C ASN A 72 28.35 -44.52 -39.38
N ALA A 73 27.40 -44.65 -38.46
CA ALA A 73 26.26 -43.76 -38.32
C ALA A 73 26.52 -42.74 -37.20
N THR A 74 26.35 -41.46 -37.47
CA THR A 74 26.50 -40.36 -36.51
C THR A 74 25.23 -39.55 -36.47
N LEU A 75 24.58 -39.47 -35.30
CA LEU A 75 23.48 -38.56 -35.01
C LEU A 75 24.04 -37.23 -34.49
N PHE A 76 23.68 -36.12 -35.11
CA PHE A 76 23.99 -34.77 -34.67
C PHE A 76 22.79 -34.17 -33.95
N LEU A 77 23.07 -33.58 -32.79
CA LEU A 77 22.09 -32.96 -31.91
C LEU A 77 22.29 -31.44 -31.94
N PRO A 78 21.22 -30.64 -32.05
CA PRO A 78 21.33 -29.19 -32.03
C PRO A 78 21.68 -28.68 -30.63
N GLU A 79 22.35 -27.53 -30.57
CA GLU A 79 22.75 -26.90 -29.32
C GLU A 79 21.55 -26.67 -28.40
N GLY A 80 21.71 -27.03 -27.13
CA GLY A 80 20.69 -26.84 -26.11
C GLY A 80 19.66 -27.96 -25.99
N ILE A 81 19.63 -28.97 -26.88
CA ILE A 81 18.71 -30.13 -26.75
C ILE A 81 19.27 -31.23 -25.86
N SER A 82 20.57 -31.49 -25.92
CA SER A 82 21.26 -32.50 -25.12
C SER A 82 22.61 -31.96 -24.69
N SER A 83 23.16 -32.56 -23.63
CA SER A 83 24.55 -32.30 -23.18
C SER A 83 25.60 -32.79 -24.19
N GLU A 84 25.23 -33.76 -25.05
CA GLU A 84 26.08 -34.30 -26.10
C GLU A 84 25.78 -33.64 -27.45
N ALA A 85 26.82 -33.25 -28.19
CA ALA A 85 26.66 -32.65 -29.53
C ALA A 85 26.40 -33.70 -30.63
N SER A 86 26.84 -34.95 -30.42
CA SER A 86 26.64 -36.04 -31.37
C SER A 86 26.86 -37.42 -30.75
N GLN A 87 26.19 -38.44 -31.28
CA GLN A 87 26.38 -39.85 -30.94
C GLN A 87 26.80 -40.64 -32.18
N THR A 88 27.86 -41.46 -32.09
CA THR A 88 28.34 -42.27 -33.23
C THR A 88 28.30 -43.77 -32.90
N GLN A 89 27.77 -44.57 -33.81
CA GLN A 89 27.74 -46.02 -33.72
C GLN A 89 28.26 -46.68 -35.00
N ARG A 90 29.16 -47.66 -34.84
CA ARG A 90 29.66 -48.48 -35.95
C ARG A 90 28.71 -49.64 -36.20
N LEU A 91 28.35 -49.83 -37.46
CA LEU A 91 27.51 -50.92 -37.93
C LEU A 91 28.36 -52.02 -38.56
N GLU A 92 27.88 -53.26 -38.47
CA GLU A 92 28.44 -54.37 -39.24
C GLU A 92 28.23 -54.14 -40.75
N PRO A 93 29.00 -54.82 -41.62
CA PRO A 93 28.82 -54.70 -43.06
C PRO A 93 27.38 -55.00 -43.49
N ILE A 94 26.85 -54.19 -44.40
CA ILE A 94 25.47 -54.32 -44.92
C ILE A 94 25.56 -54.94 -46.31
N ASN A 95 25.09 -56.18 -46.49
CA ASN A 95 25.19 -56.88 -47.77
C ASN A 95 24.34 -56.22 -48.85
N ALA A 96 24.58 -56.62 -50.11
CA ALA A 96 23.77 -56.18 -51.24
C ALA A 96 22.29 -56.52 -51.00
N ARG A 97 21.41 -55.55 -51.24
CA ARG A 97 19.95 -55.66 -51.00
C ARG A 97 19.53 -55.87 -49.53
N GLU A 98 20.41 -55.62 -48.57
CA GLU A 98 20.13 -55.70 -47.14
C GLU A 98 19.81 -54.30 -46.56
N GLN A 99 19.16 -54.27 -45.40
CA GLN A 99 19.01 -53.07 -44.58
C GLN A 99 19.41 -53.33 -43.13
N ARG A 100 19.90 -52.31 -42.43
CA ARG A 100 20.16 -52.36 -40.99
C ARG A 100 19.63 -51.14 -40.27
N THR A 101 19.26 -51.34 -39.01
CA THR A 101 18.75 -50.32 -38.11
C THR A 101 19.77 -49.97 -37.05
N VAL A 102 19.81 -48.70 -36.66
CA VAL A 102 20.57 -48.19 -35.53
C VAL A 102 19.64 -47.33 -34.66
N GLU A 103 19.69 -47.50 -33.34
CA GLU A 103 18.85 -46.77 -32.38
C GLU A 103 19.73 -45.84 -31.56
N PHE A 104 19.32 -44.59 -31.46
CA PHE A 104 19.93 -43.56 -30.62
C PHE A 104 18.93 -43.13 -29.55
N THR A 105 19.42 -42.95 -28.32
CA THR A 105 18.63 -42.46 -27.19
C THR A 105 19.12 -41.07 -26.80
N VAL A 106 18.23 -40.08 -26.86
CA VAL A 106 18.56 -38.66 -26.66
C VAL A 106 17.76 -38.10 -25.49
N PRO A 107 18.40 -37.74 -24.36
CA PRO A 107 17.72 -37.03 -23.29
C PRO A 107 17.40 -35.60 -23.74
N VAL A 108 16.12 -35.20 -23.69
CA VAL A 108 15.67 -33.88 -24.15
C VAL A 108 15.68 -32.88 -22.99
N VAL A 109 16.59 -31.91 -23.07
CA VAL A 109 16.88 -30.92 -22.03
C VAL A 109 16.67 -29.50 -22.61
N ALA A 110 15.47 -29.14 -23.12
CA ALA A 110 15.33 -27.83 -23.77
C ALA A 110 13.96 -27.16 -23.83
N ASN A 111 14.02 -25.82 -23.85
CA ASN A 111 13.00 -24.83 -24.18
C ASN A 111 12.95 -24.54 -25.70
N ALA A 112 12.63 -25.53 -26.53
CA ALA A 112 12.35 -25.31 -27.95
C ALA A 112 10.92 -25.75 -28.24
N ARG A 113 10.22 -25.10 -29.19
CA ARG A 113 8.90 -25.58 -29.66
C ARG A 113 9.05 -26.87 -30.48
N ASP A 114 10.16 -27.00 -31.17
CA ASP A 114 10.58 -28.12 -31.98
C ASP A 114 12.11 -28.15 -32.14
N PHE A 115 12.66 -29.29 -32.55
CA PHE A 115 14.07 -29.39 -32.92
C PHE A 115 14.29 -30.38 -34.06
N THR A 116 15.33 -30.14 -34.87
CA THR A 116 15.71 -31.00 -35.99
C THR A 116 16.94 -31.80 -35.63
N VAL A 117 16.89 -33.11 -35.84
CA VAL A 117 18.04 -34.00 -35.71
C VAL A 117 18.51 -34.47 -37.08
N ARG A 118 19.83 -34.60 -37.24
CA ARG A 118 20.47 -35.04 -38.49
C ARG A 118 21.28 -36.29 -38.26
N THR A 119 21.08 -37.31 -39.08
CA THR A 119 21.94 -38.50 -39.10
C THR A 119 22.81 -38.50 -40.35
N SER A 120 24.10 -38.75 -40.19
CA SER A 120 25.06 -38.99 -41.28
C SER A 120 25.59 -40.43 -41.21
N VAL A 121 25.55 -41.15 -42.34
CA VAL A 121 26.12 -42.49 -42.48
C VAL A 121 27.25 -42.44 -43.49
N ARG A 122 28.46 -42.78 -43.03
CA ARG A 122 29.66 -42.90 -43.86
C ARG A 122 29.99 -44.37 -44.09
N PHE A 123 30.31 -44.74 -45.33
CA PHE A 123 30.59 -46.13 -45.69
C PHE A 123 31.48 -46.25 -46.95
N ARG A 124 32.01 -47.43 -47.21
CA ARG A 124 32.71 -47.81 -48.44
C ARG A 124 31.98 -48.94 -49.14
N ALA A 125 31.90 -48.91 -50.46
CA ALA A 125 31.18 -49.93 -51.23
C ALA A 125 32.13 -50.91 -51.91
N GLY A 126 31.92 -52.21 -51.66
CA GLY A 126 32.74 -53.27 -52.26
C GLY A 126 34.23 -53.02 -52.03
N THR A 127 35.04 -53.15 -53.08
CA THR A 127 36.51 -52.93 -53.07
C THR A 127 36.92 -51.47 -53.29
N LEU A 128 35.98 -50.53 -53.37
CA LEU A 128 36.30 -49.12 -53.59
C LEU A 128 37.03 -48.52 -52.39
N SER A 129 38.04 -47.69 -52.67
CA SER A 129 38.75 -46.89 -51.65
C SER A 129 38.01 -45.59 -51.30
N ALA A 130 37.14 -45.11 -52.20
CA ALA A 130 36.28 -43.95 -51.97
C ALA A 130 35.31 -44.20 -50.81
N THR A 131 35.13 -43.18 -49.97
CA THR A 131 34.16 -43.18 -48.88
C THR A 131 32.98 -42.30 -49.29
N PHE A 132 31.78 -42.81 -49.08
CA PHE A 132 30.54 -42.15 -49.41
C PHE A 132 29.81 -41.72 -48.13
N GLU A 133 29.03 -40.65 -48.22
CA GLU A 133 28.24 -40.12 -47.13
C GLU A 133 26.79 -39.93 -47.57
N LYS A 134 25.86 -40.33 -46.70
CA LYS A 134 24.43 -40.09 -46.87
C LYS A 134 23.90 -39.46 -45.60
N THR A 135 22.94 -38.54 -45.75
CA THR A 135 22.32 -37.86 -44.60
C THR A 135 20.81 -37.90 -44.68
N ALA A 136 20.17 -37.95 -43.52
CA ALA A 136 18.73 -37.81 -43.34
C ALA A 136 18.46 -36.91 -42.14
N GLU A 137 17.37 -36.15 -42.20
CA GLU A 137 16.97 -35.20 -41.17
C GLU A 137 15.49 -35.39 -40.84
N THR A 138 15.11 -35.15 -39.59
CA THR A 138 13.71 -35.13 -39.16
C THR A 138 13.50 -34.13 -38.03
N SER A 139 12.29 -33.55 -37.97
CA SER A 139 11.88 -32.59 -36.95
C SER A 139 10.98 -33.24 -35.91
N ILE A 140 11.21 -32.94 -34.64
CA ILE A 140 10.45 -33.43 -33.48
C ILE A 140 9.81 -32.23 -32.80
N LEU A 141 8.51 -32.27 -32.51
CA LEU A 141 7.82 -31.24 -31.73
C LEU A 141 8.04 -31.48 -30.23
N VAL A 142 8.25 -30.43 -29.45
CA VAL A 142 8.31 -30.53 -27.99
C VAL A 142 6.92 -30.25 -27.42
N SER A 143 6.39 -31.17 -26.61
CA SER A 143 5.07 -31.03 -26.00
C SER A 143 5.01 -29.83 -25.04
N ALA A 144 3.82 -29.25 -24.88
CA ALA A 144 3.58 -28.07 -24.04
C ALA A 144 4.10 -28.28 -22.60
N ALA A 145 4.61 -27.20 -21.98
CA ALA A 145 5.12 -27.23 -20.62
C ALA A 145 4.09 -27.86 -19.66
N PRO A 146 4.50 -28.76 -18.76
CA PRO A 146 3.58 -29.48 -17.87
C PRO A 146 2.94 -28.58 -16.79
N VAL A 147 3.38 -27.32 -16.68
CA VAL A 147 2.93 -26.37 -15.67
C VAL A 147 2.86 -24.97 -16.28
N LYS A 148 1.80 -24.21 -15.95
CA LYS A 148 1.68 -22.77 -16.22
C LYS A 148 2.06 -21.96 -14.98
N ILE A 149 2.65 -20.79 -15.17
CA ILE A 149 2.97 -19.84 -14.10
C ILE A 149 2.65 -18.40 -14.55
N SER A 150 2.13 -17.58 -13.64
CA SER A 150 1.83 -16.17 -13.87
C SER A 150 2.13 -15.32 -12.63
N LEU A 151 2.36 -14.03 -12.85
CA LEU A 151 2.46 -13.01 -11.80
C LEU A 151 1.21 -12.13 -11.87
N SER A 152 0.74 -11.67 -10.71
CA SER A 152 -0.40 -10.77 -10.60
C SER A 152 -0.12 -9.69 -9.56
N PHE A 153 0.08 -8.47 -10.05
CA PHE A 153 0.35 -7.26 -9.25
C PHE A 153 -0.90 -6.40 -9.08
N PRO A 154 -0.95 -5.54 -8.04
CA PRO A 154 -1.97 -4.51 -7.93
C PRO A 154 -1.80 -3.47 -9.05
N SER A 155 -2.87 -2.74 -9.39
CA SER A 155 -2.85 -1.71 -10.45
C SER A 155 -1.93 -0.54 -10.15
N ASP A 156 -1.72 -0.24 -8.87
CA ASP A 156 -0.90 0.86 -8.40
C ASP A 156 0.05 0.36 -7.30
N ILE A 157 1.34 0.62 -7.50
CA ILE A 157 2.40 0.35 -6.54
C ILE A 157 3.03 1.69 -6.18
N SER A 158 3.25 1.96 -4.90
CA SER A 158 3.94 3.17 -4.45
C SER A 158 5.29 2.80 -3.85
N ALA A 159 6.31 3.63 -4.10
CA ALA A 159 7.61 3.45 -3.48
C ALA A 159 7.47 3.55 -1.96
N GLU A 160 8.30 2.78 -1.23
CA GLU A 160 8.35 2.76 0.24
C GLU A 160 7.09 2.24 0.97
N ARG A 161 5.96 2.06 0.28
CA ARG A 161 4.74 1.45 0.82
C ARG A 161 4.71 -0.06 0.51
N PRO A 162 4.29 -0.91 1.46
CA PRO A 162 4.15 -2.34 1.21
C PRO A 162 2.97 -2.61 0.25
N PHE A 163 3.17 -3.56 -0.67
CA PHE A 163 2.13 -4.07 -1.56
C PHE A 163 2.20 -5.60 -1.63
N THR A 164 1.08 -6.23 -1.97
CA THR A 164 0.97 -7.69 -2.10
C THR A 164 0.72 -8.07 -3.55
N PHE A 165 1.48 -9.04 -4.06
CA PHE A 165 1.28 -9.66 -5.37
C PHE A 165 1.25 -11.18 -5.23
N PHE A 166 0.82 -11.85 -6.29
CA PHE A 166 0.62 -13.30 -6.29
C PHE A 166 1.43 -13.98 -7.38
N ILE A 167 2.06 -15.11 -7.05
CA ILE A 167 2.62 -16.06 -8.02
C ILE A 167 1.61 -17.20 -8.14
N ARG A 168 0.97 -17.35 -9.29
CA ARG A 168 -0.04 -18.40 -9.52
C ARG A 168 0.50 -19.45 -10.48
N TYR A 169 0.28 -20.72 -10.17
CA TYR A 169 0.70 -21.82 -11.01
C TYR A 169 -0.34 -22.94 -11.06
N GLN A 170 -0.38 -23.63 -12.20
CA GLN A 170 -1.33 -24.70 -12.48
C GLN A 170 -0.65 -25.85 -13.22
N SER A 171 -0.91 -27.08 -12.79
CA SER A 171 -0.45 -28.28 -13.48
C SER A 171 -1.33 -28.63 -14.67
N ASP A 172 -0.74 -28.68 -15.87
CA ASP A 172 -1.33 -29.26 -17.07
C ASP A 172 -0.86 -30.72 -17.29
N ALA A 173 -0.03 -31.25 -16.39
CA ALA A 173 0.48 -32.62 -16.47
C ALA A 173 -0.63 -33.65 -16.28
N THR A 174 -0.48 -34.81 -16.94
CA THR A 174 -1.38 -35.97 -16.76
C THR A 174 -0.97 -36.89 -15.60
N THR A 175 0.18 -36.63 -14.97
CA THR A 175 0.74 -37.38 -13.84
C THR A 175 1.15 -36.43 -12.70
N ILE A 176 1.36 -36.98 -11.49
CA ILE A 176 1.83 -36.21 -10.34
C ILE A 176 3.28 -35.83 -10.56
N LEU A 177 3.60 -34.53 -10.40
CA LEU A 177 4.96 -34.02 -10.40
C LEU A 177 5.46 -33.96 -8.96
N GLU A 178 6.50 -34.72 -8.64
CA GLU A 178 7.13 -34.74 -7.31
C GLU A 178 8.33 -33.77 -7.26
N ASN A 179 8.68 -33.29 -6.06
CA ASN A 179 9.80 -32.37 -5.80
C ASN A 179 9.75 -31.07 -6.61
N VAL A 180 8.56 -30.46 -6.72
CA VAL A 180 8.34 -29.20 -7.40
C VAL A 180 8.82 -28.04 -6.53
N GLY A 181 9.50 -27.08 -7.15
CA GLY A 181 9.93 -25.83 -6.53
C GLY A 181 9.55 -24.61 -7.36
N VAL A 182 9.32 -23.48 -6.68
CA VAL A 182 9.13 -22.16 -7.29
C VAL A 182 10.27 -21.25 -6.85
N ILE A 183 10.87 -20.53 -7.80
CA ILE A 183 11.87 -19.50 -7.55
C ILE A 183 11.35 -18.15 -8.05
N LEU A 184 11.41 -17.14 -7.19
CA LEU A 184 11.25 -15.74 -7.54
C LEU A 184 12.60 -15.03 -7.46
N GLN A 185 13.07 -14.54 -8.60
CA GLN A 185 14.15 -13.57 -8.67
C GLN A 185 13.55 -12.17 -8.54
N LYS A 186 13.85 -11.51 -7.42
CA LYS A 186 13.41 -10.15 -7.14
C LYS A 186 14.40 -9.12 -7.72
N PRO A 187 13.93 -7.95 -8.16
CA PRO A 187 14.82 -6.89 -8.62
C PRO A 187 15.65 -6.28 -7.47
N GLY A 188 16.68 -5.51 -7.84
CA GLY A 188 17.41 -4.64 -6.91
C GLY A 188 16.44 -3.69 -6.20
N GLY A 189 16.72 -3.36 -4.93
CA GLY A 189 15.88 -2.44 -4.15
C GLY A 189 14.55 -3.02 -3.64
N PHE A 190 14.12 -4.22 -4.05
CA PHE A 190 12.92 -4.86 -3.50
C PHE A 190 13.23 -5.78 -2.31
N SER A 191 12.44 -5.66 -1.23
CA SER A 191 12.48 -6.52 -0.05
C SER A 191 11.14 -7.20 0.20
N ILE A 192 11.16 -8.50 0.51
CA ILE A 192 9.97 -9.24 0.93
C ILE A 192 9.79 -9.05 2.44
N ASP A 193 8.65 -8.49 2.84
CA ASP A 193 8.28 -8.34 4.25
C ASP A 193 7.58 -9.62 4.77
N ARG A 194 6.78 -10.27 3.92
CA ARG A 194 6.04 -11.50 4.25
C ARG A 194 5.74 -12.32 3.00
N ALA A 195 5.77 -13.65 3.12
CA ALA A 195 5.24 -14.56 2.10
C ALA A 195 4.40 -15.69 2.72
N ARG A 196 3.44 -16.20 1.95
CA ARG A 196 2.61 -17.36 2.29
C ARG A 196 2.49 -18.29 1.06
N PRO A 197 2.95 -19.55 1.14
CA PRO A 197 3.73 -20.18 2.21
C PRO A 197 5.10 -19.49 2.47
N SER A 198 5.77 -19.86 3.56
CA SER A 198 7.11 -19.34 3.89
C SER A 198 8.14 -19.73 2.82
N HIS A 199 9.11 -18.87 2.58
CA HIS A 199 10.16 -19.07 1.58
C HIS A 199 11.53 -19.24 2.24
N THR A 200 12.45 -19.85 1.52
CA THR A 200 13.88 -19.84 1.81
C THR A 200 14.55 -18.78 0.95
N SER A 201 15.33 -17.88 1.57
CA SER A 201 16.12 -16.90 0.82
C SER A 201 17.49 -17.49 0.46
N VAL A 202 17.84 -17.49 -0.83
CA VAL A 202 19.15 -17.90 -1.35
C VAL A 202 19.66 -16.75 -2.22
N ASP A 203 20.63 -15.99 -1.71
CA ASP A 203 21.15 -14.76 -2.35
C ASP A 203 20.04 -13.76 -2.73
N SER A 204 19.82 -13.52 -4.02
CA SER A 204 18.75 -12.64 -4.55
C SER A 204 17.46 -13.38 -4.90
N LEU A 205 17.35 -14.66 -4.54
CA LEU A 205 16.23 -15.53 -4.89
C LEU A 205 15.39 -15.86 -3.65
N ALA A 206 14.08 -15.85 -3.81
CA ALA A 206 13.16 -16.49 -2.88
C ALA A 206 12.71 -17.84 -3.47
N LEU A 207 12.90 -18.92 -2.71
CA LEU A 207 12.57 -20.28 -3.11
C LEU A 207 11.45 -20.84 -2.24
N TRP A 208 10.48 -21.48 -2.86
CA TRP A 208 9.42 -22.26 -2.22
C TRP A 208 9.53 -23.71 -2.65
N ASP A 209 9.64 -24.60 -1.68
CA ASP A 209 9.50 -26.04 -1.89
C ASP A 209 8.02 -26.40 -1.84
N ILE A 210 7.47 -26.81 -2.97
CA ILE A 210 6.05 -27.13 -3.14
C ILE A 210 5.78 -28.62 -2.83
N GLY A 211 6.79 -29.48 -2.95
CA GLY A 211 6.63 -30.92 -2.83
C GLY A 211 5.94 -31.51 -4.05
N ALA A 212 4.72 -32.01 -3.89
CA ALA A 212 3.99 -32.68 -4.97
C ALA A 212 2.94 -31.75 -5.61
N LEU A 213 2.88 -31.73 -6.94
CA LEU A 213 1.86 -31.02 -7.70
C LEU A 213 1.04 -32.01 -8.54
N ARG A 214 -0.25 -32.14 -8.24
CA ARG A 214 -1.14 -33.13 -8.89
C ARG A 214 -1.67 -32.62 -10.25
N PRO A 215 -2.12 -33.53 -11.14
CA PRO A 215 -2.80 -33.15 -12.37
C PRO A 215 -3.96 -32.17 -12.15
N GLY A 216 -3.95 -31.04 -12.85
CA GLY A 216 -4.99 -30.01 -12.75
C GLY A 216 -4.96 -29.17 -11.48
N GLU A 217 -4.02 -29.40 -10.55
CA GLU A 217 -3.89 -28.63 -9.31
C GLU A 217 -3.48 -27.19 -9.62
N GLU A 218 -4.24 -26.24 -9.06
CA GLU A 218 -3.97 -24.81 -9.11
C GLU A 218 -3.62 -24.32 -7.70
N SER A 219 -2.60 -23.47 -7.59
CA SER A 219 -2.11 -22.95 -6.32
C SER A 219 -1.51 -21.56 -6.49
N GLU A 220 -1.45 -20.82 -5.38
CA GLU A 220 -0.89 -19.48 -5.36
C GLU A 220 0.03 -19.24 -4.16
N ILE A 221 1.05 -18.42 -4.38
CA ILE A 221 1.93 -17.87 -3.35
C ILE A 221 1.66 -16.39 -3.23
N SER A 222 1.30 -15.93 -2.03
CA SER A 222 1.14 -14.51 -1.72
C SER A 222 2.46 -13.92 -1.22
N VAL A 223 2.90 -12.82 -1.81
CA VAL A 223 4.14 -12.12 -1.46
C VAL A 223 3.83 -10.66 -1.16
N THR A 224 4.10 -10.22 0.06
CA THR A 224 4.04 -8.82 0.49
C THR A 224 5.45 -8.28 0.62
N GLY A 225 5.73 -7.15 -0.02
CA GLY A 225 7.01 -6.48 0.08
C GLY A 225 6.95 -5.02 -0.37
N ARG A 226 8.12 -4.38 -0.47
CA ARG A 226 8.24 -2.95 -0.78
C ARG A 226 9.53 -2.67 -1.55
N PHE A 227 9.49 -1.61 -2.36
CA PHE A 227 10.67 -1.01 -2.98
C PHE A 227 11.33 -0.01 -2.03
N ALA A 228 12.66 0.02 -2.02
CA ALA A 228 13.44 1.05 -1.33
C ALA A 228 13.31 2.40 -2.04
N ALA A 229 13.48 3.50 -1.30
CA ALA A 229 13.36 4.88 -1.79
C ALA A 229 14.15 5.19 -3.08
N GLY A 230 15.28 4.52 -3.28
CA GLY A 230 16.23 4.81 -4.35
C GLY A 230 15.97 4.12 -5.69
N ASP A 231 15.25 3.01 -5.73
CA ASP A 231 15.12 2.16 -6.93
C ASP A 231 13.71 1.57 -6.99
N PRO A 232 12.73 2.31 -7.54
CA PRO A 232 11.31 2.00 -7.40
C PRO A 232 10.85 1.10 -8.54
N ALA A 233 11.75 0.53 -9.34
CA ALA A 233 11.40 -0.19 -10.55
C ALA A 233 12.25 -1.45 -10.68
N GLY A 234 11.70 -2.48 -11.31
CA GLY A 234 12.44 -3.69 -11.54
C GLY A 234 11.64 -4.81 -12.15
N GLU A 235 12.35 -5.78 -12.70
CA GLU A 235 11.78 -6.99 -13.29
C GLU A 235 11.73 -8.11 -12.25
N PHE A 236 10.53 -8.64 -12.02
CA PHE A 236 10.32 -9.85 -11.24
C PHE A 236 10.33 -11.03 -12.21
N VAL A 237 11.13 -12.06 -11.93
CA VAL A 237 11.19 -13.27 -12.75
C VAL A 237 10.82 -14.46 -11.88
N ALA A 238 9.69 -15.10 -12.18
CA ALA A 238 9.24 -16.30 -11.50
C ALA A 238 9.46 -17.53 -12.39
N ARG A 239 9.96 -18.62 -11.79
CA ARG A 239 10.21 -19.91 -12.46
C ARG A 239 9.68 -21.04 -11.60
N ILE A 240 9.13 -22.08 -12.24
CA ILE A 240 8.67 -23.31 -11.60
C ILE A 240 9.32 -24.52 -12.26
N GLY A 241 9.66 -25.53 -11.47
CA GLY A 241 10.45 -26.65 -11.94
C GLY A 241 10.65 -27.75 -10.90
N LEU A 242 11.55 -28.69 -11.18
CA LEU A 242 12.00 -29.68 -10.20
C LEU A 242 13.20 -29.16 -9.43
N LEU A 243 13.18 -29.33 -8.11
CA LEU A 243 14.30 -29.00 -7.23
C LEU A 243 15.53 -29.87 -7.53
N ASP A 244 16.71 -29.29 -7.31
CA ASP A 244 17.95 -30.06 -7.22
C ASP A 244 18.07 -30.79 -5.88
N ASP A 245 19.03 -31.71 -5.77
CA ASP A 245 19.25 -32.49 -4.55
C ASP A 245 19.61 -31.59 -3.34
N SER A 246 20.03 -30.35 -3.58
CA SER A 246 20.37 -29.38 -2.53
C SER A 246 19.18 -28.56 -2.04
N HIS A 247 18.03 -28.64 -2.71
CA HIS A 247 16.84 -27.81 -2.50
C HIS A 247 17.16 -26.30 -2.49
N ARG A 248 18.15 -25.88 -3.29
CA ARG A 248 18.56 -24.46 -3.42
C ARG A 248 18.39 -23.91 -4.83
N SER A 249 18.21 -24.78 -5.81
CA SER A 249 17.99 -24.38 -7.20
C SER A 249 17.01 -25.33 -7.90
N LEU A 250 16.63 -24.99 -9.14
CA LEU A 250 15.82 -25.87 -10.00
C LEU A 250 16.74 -26.63 -10.94
N ARG A 251 16.71 -27.97 -10.86
CA ARG A 251 17.42 -28.87 -11.80
C ARG A 251 16.77 -28.84 -13.19
N ILE A 252 15.44 -28.80 -13.23
CA ILE A 252 14.65 -28.72 -14.46
C ILE A 252 13.67 -27.56 -14.31
N ILE A 253 13.57 -26.68 -15.31
CA ILE A 253 12.60 -25.59 -15.33
C ILE A 253 11.47 -25.99 -16.28
N PHE A 254 10.24 -26.03 -15.77
CA PHE A 254 9.06 -26.31 -16.58
C PHE A 254 8.53 -25.06 -17.27
N ALA A 255 8.46 -23.95 -16.53
CA ALA A 255 7.96 -22.67 -17.04
C ALA A 255 8.56 -21.48 -16.28
N GLY A 256 8.51 -20.32 -16.91
CA GLY A 256 8.88 -19.06 -16.29
C GLY A 256 8.10 -17.89 -16.89
N THR A 257 7.97 -16.84 -16.10
CA THR A 257 7.34 -15.58 -16.50
C THR A 257 8.12 -14.43 -15.90
N SER A 258 8.08 -13.27 -16.53
CA SER A 258 8.59 -12.04 -15.96
C SER A 258 7.66 -10.87 -16.17
N GLU A 259 7.68 -9.95 -15.21
CA GLU A 259 6.89 -8.73 -15.27
C GLU A 259 7.70 -7.58 -14.69
N LYS A 260 7.72 -6.46 -15.42
CA LYS A 260 8.37 -5.23 -14.98
C LYS A 260 7.38 -4.39 -14.22
N GLN A 261 7.72 -4.04 -12.99
CA GLN A 261 6.95 -3.12 -12.17
C GLN A 261 7.70 -1.82 -11.96
N THR A 262 6.96 -0.73 -11.87
CA THR A 262 7.46 0.58 -11.46
C THR A 262 6.52 1.15 -10.42
N ALA A 263 7.04 1.36 -9.23
CA ALA A 263 6.37 2.00 -8.13
C ALA A 263 6.37 3.53 -8.34
N ALA A 264 5.19 4.13 -8.21
CA ALA A 264 5.04 5.58 -8.21
C ALA A 264 5.77 6.17 -7.00
N ARG A 265 6.58 7.21 -7.23
CA ARG A 265 7.13 8.04 -6.16
C ARG A 265 6.15 9.16 -5.85
N GLU A 266 6.11 9.61 -4.60
CA GLU A 266 5.48 10.90 -4.28
C GLU A 266 6.35 12.00 -4.90
N GLU A 267 5.99 12.43 -6.10
CA GLU A 267 6.75 13.42 -6.87
C GLU A 267 6.52 14.84 -6.36
N LEU A 268 5.41 15.07 -5.66
CA LEU A 268 5.00 16.35 -5.10
C LEU A 268 4.81 16.21 -3.59
N GLY A 269 5.74 16.79 -2.83
CA GLY A 269 5.67 16.82 -1.38
C GLY A 269 4.55 17.73 -0.88
N LEU A 270 3.93 17.32 0.22
CA LEU A 270 2.87 18.06 0.92
C LEU A 270 3.26 18.20 2.40
N THR A 271 3.12 19.41 2.94
CA THR A 271 3.23 19.70 4.37
C THR A 271 2.06 20.58 4.77
N VAL A 272 1.30 20.20 5.80
CA VAL A 272 0.14 20.94 6.28
C VAL A 272 0.38 21.43 7.69
N PHE A 273 0.30 22.73 7.92
CA PHE A 273 0.31 23.31 9.26
C PHE A 273 -1.10 23.72 9.64
N ILE A 274 -1.57 23.30 10.81
CA ILE A 274 -2.86 23.74 11.38
C ILE A 274 -2.58 24.27 12.77
N GLN A 275 -2.94 25.53 13.02
CA GLN A 275 -2.60 26.22 14.27
C GLN A 275 -1.11 26.07 14.64
N GLU A 276 -0.23 26.27 13.64
CA GLU A 276 1.24 26.16 13.75
C GLU A 276 1.80 24.76 14.02
N VAL A 277 0.95 23.73 14.18
CA VAL A 277 1.38 22.34 14.31
C VAL A 277 1.55 21.72 12.93
N GLU A 278 2.69 21.07 12.68
CA GLU A 278 2.99 20.38 11.42
C GLU A 278 2.34 18.99 11.36
N ASN A 279 1.66 18.72 10.24
CA ASN A 279 0.96 17.47 9.89
C ASN A 279 0.19 16.83 11.07
N PRO A 280 -0.65 17.58 11.81
CA PRO A 280 -1.35 17.02 12.95
C PRO A 280 -2.38 15.98 12.50
N GLY A 281 -2.48 14.86 13.20
CA GLY A 281 -3.61 13.92 13.02
C GLY A 281 -4.91 14.45 13.64
N GLU A 282 -4.79 15.25 14.70
CA GLU A 282 -5.90 15.86 15.41
C GLU A 282 -5.52 17.27 15.89
N VAL A 283 -6.49 18.17 15.89
CA VAL A 283 -6.39 19.50 16.53
C VAL A 283 -7.65 19.79 17.34
N ILE A 284 -7.53 20.68 18.32
CA ILE A 284 -8.66 21.13 19.14
C ILE A 284 -8.91 22.61 18.83
N VAL A 285 -10.14 22.91 18.44
CA VAL A 285 -10.62 24.26 18.14
C VAL A 285 -11.76 24.61 19.09
N PHE A 286 -11.88 25.88 19.46
CA PHE A 286 -12.94 26.37 20.35
C PHE A 286 -13.85 27.36 19.62
N ALA A 287 -15.05 27.54 20.15
CA ALA A 287 -15.96 28.57 19.67
C ALA A 287 -15.26 29.95 19.63
N GLY A 288 -15.41 30.64 18.51
CA GLY A 288 -14.77 31.93 18.23
C GLY A 288 -13.33 31.86 17.72
N ASP A 289 -12.71 30.67 17.63
CA ASP A 289 -11.34 30.54 17.12
C ASP A 289 -11.27 30.84 15.60
N THR A 290 -10.14 31.42 15.19
CA THR A 290 -9.72 31.47 13.78
C THR A 290 -8.87 30.24 13.46
N ILE A 291 -9.39 29.34 12.65
CA ILE A 291 -8.69 28.13 12.22
C ILE A 291 -7.72 28.54 11.10
N SER A 292 -6.43 28.52 11.40
CA SER A 292 -5.36 28.88 10.47
C SER A 292 -4.70 27.63 9.89
N ILE A 293 -4.67 27.53 8.56
CA ILE A 293 -4.12 26.42 7.79
C ILE A 293 -3.05 26.96 6.84
N ALA A 294 -1.88 26.34 6.80
CA ALA A 294 -0.87 26.61 5.79
C ALA A 294 -0.45 25.33 5.07
N ILE A 295 -0.53 25.33 3.75
CA ILE A 295 -0.22 24.19 2.88
C ILE A 295 1.09 24.50 2.16
N GLY A 296 2.15 23.80 2.52
CA GLY A 296 3.41 23.75 1.79
C GLY A 296 3.36 22.68 0.72
N TYR A 297 3.87 23.01 -0.47
CA TYR A 297 4.09 22.04 -1.55
C TYR A 297 5.49 22.19 -2.12
N GLU A 298 6.06 21.09 -2.61
CA GLU A 298 7.39 21.07 -3.22
C GLU A 298 7.48 19.97 -4.29
N ASN A 299 7.87 20.31 -5.52
CA ASN A 299 8.18 19.31 -6.53
C ASN A 299 9.52 18.64 -6.20
N LYS A 300 9.46 17.41 -5.67
CA LYS A 300 10.60 16.59 -5.26
C LYS A 300 11.12 15.69 -6.39
N SER A 301 10.45 15.68 -7.54
CA SER A 301 10.87 14.89 -8.70
C SER A 301 12.11 15.49 -9.38
N ASN A 302 12.68 14.75 -10.33
CA ASN A 302 13.78 15.22 -11.17
C ASN A 302 13.30 15.89 -12.47
N ARG A 303 11.99 16.10 -12.61
CA ARG A 303 11.31 16.61 -13.81
C ARG A 303 10.33 17.73 -13.44
N GLU A 304 9.78 18.37 -14.45
CA GLU A 304 8.64 19.28 -14.26
C GLU A 304 7.36 18.46 -14.08
N LEU A 305 6.46 18.95 -13.22
CA LEU A 305 5.14 18.35 -13.00
C LEU A 305 4.08 19.21 -13.66
N GLU A 306 3.23 18.59 -14.47
CA GLU A 306 2.16 19.30 -15.17
C GLU A 306 0.83 19.22 -14.41
N ASN A 307 -0.01 20.23 -14.60
CA ASN A 307 -1.39 20.24 -14.12
C ASN A 307 -1.50 19.97 -12.60
N VAL A 308 -0.68 20.66 -11.82
CA VAL A 308 -0.73 20.62 -10.36
C VAL A 308 -2.03 21.22 -9.86
N LEU A 309 -2.59 20.59 -8.84
CA LEU A 309 -3.86 20.97 -8.23
C LEU A 309 -3.79 20.71 -6.72
N VAL A 310 -4.11 21.71 -5.91
CA VAL A 310 -4.28 21.57 -4.46
C VAL A 310 -5.75 21.76 -4.13
N ASP A 311 -6.33 20.80 -3.41
CA ASP A 311 -7.69 20.85 -2.88
C ASP A 311 -7.66 20.83 -1.34
N LEU A 312 -8.35 21.78 -0.73
CA LEU A 312 -8.64 21.82 0.70
C LEU A 312 -10.15 21.59 0.92
N GLY A 313 -10.50 20.48 1.57
CA GLY A 313 -11.83 20.17 2.07
C GLY A 313 -11.95 20.53 3.54
N ILE A 314 -12.86 21.43 3.88
CA ILE A 314 -13.21 21.75 5.27
C ILE A 314 -14.68 22.21 5.29
N ALA A 315 -15.51 21.51 6.06
CA ALA A 315 -16.94 21.78 6.12
C ALA A 315 -17.51 21.46 7.51
N HIS A 316 -18.24 22.42 8.07
CA HIS A 316 -19.01 22.29 9.30
C HIS A 316 -20.05 23.42 9.32
N ARG A 317 -21.23 23.18 9.90
CA ARG A 317 -22.35 24.15 9.87
C ARG A 317 -22.02 25.47 10.57
N ASP A 318 -21.17 25.41 11.60
CA ASP A 318 -20.78 26.56 12.41
C ASP A 318 -19.52 27.29 11.88
N LEU A 319 -19.02 26.94 10.69
CA LEU A 319 -17.93 27.68 10.05
C LEU A 319 -18.47 28.90 9.30
N ASP A 320 -17.95 30.08 9.62
CA ASP A 320 -18.35 31.32 8.95
C ASP A 320 -17.70 31.44 7.57
N GLN A 321 -18.45 31.07 6.53
CA GLN A 321 -17.99 31.13 5.15
C GLN A 321 -17.66 32.55 4.67
N LYS A 322 -18.11 33.60 5.37
CA LYS A 322 -17.80 35.01 5.04
C LYS A 322 -16.47 35.47 5.63
N SER A 323 -15.92 34.74 6.60
CA SER A 323 -14.66 35.06 7.27
C SER A 323 -13.40 34.55 6.56
N ILE A 324 -13.58 33.91 5.41
CA ILE A 324 -12.48 33.19 4.74
C ILE A 324 -11.46 34.17 4.20
N ILE A 325 -10.20 33.98 4.60
CA ILE A 325 -9.05 34.69 4.07
C ILE A 325 -8.11 33.64 3.49
N ALA A 326 -7.69 33.82 2.24
CA ALA A 326 -6.75 32.93 1.59
C ALA A 326 -5.73 33.73 0.77
N ASN A 327 -4.48 33.29 0.80
CA ASN A 327 -3.43 33.81 -0.05
C ASN A 327 -2.59 32.66 -0.61
N PRO A 328 -2.52 32.48 -1.93
CA PRO A 328 -3.32 33.18 -2.96
C PRO A 328 -4.84 32.89 -2.82
N SER A 329 -5.68 33.67 -3.51
CA SER A 329 -7.14 33.45 -3.57
C SER A 329 -7.47 32.03 -4.07
N PHE A 330 -8.68 31.52 -3.91
CA PHE A 330 -9.06 30.16 -4.34
C PHE A 330 -10.20 30.17 -5.35
N ARG A 331 -10.41 29.01 -6.00
CA ARG A 331 -11.68 28.68 -6.69
C ARG A 331 -12.47 27.68 -5.86
N ARG A 332 -13.79 27.69 -5.98
CA ARG A 332 -14.63 26.63 -5.42
C ARG A 332 -14.75 25.49 -6.43
N SER A 333 -14.57 24.26 -5.96
CA SER A 333 -14.94 23.09 -6.75
C SER A 333 -16.46 22.84 -6.67
N PRO A 334 -17.03 22.05 -7.60
CA PRO A 334 -18.43 21.63 -7.52
C PRO A 334 -18.78 20.86 -6.25
N SER A 335 -17.81 20.17 -5.64
CA SER A 335 -17.98 19.45 -4.37
C SER A 335 -17.80 20.33 -3.14
N GLY A 336 -17.51 21.63 -3.31
CA GLY A 336 -17.35 22.58 -2.22
C GLY A 336 -15.93 22.69 -1.65
N SER A 337 -14.93 22.00 -2.20
CA SER A 337 -13.52 22.22 -1.80
C SER A 337 -12.99 23.59 -2.24
N PHE A 338 -11.98 24.08 -1.52
CA PHE A 338 -11.18 25.24 -1.87
C PHE A 338 -10.00 24.78 -2.74
N ARG A 339 -9.89 25.34 -3.95
CA ARG A 339 -9.06 24.81 -5.01
C ARG A 339 -8.03 25.83 -5.51
N TRP A 340 -6.79 25.39 -5.65
CA TRP A 340 -5.70 26.11 -6.32
C TRP A 340 -5.15 25.27 -7.47
N ASP A 341 -5.26 25.80 -8.69
CA ASP A 341 -4.77 25.20 -9.93
C ASP A 341 -4.05 26.29 -10.77
N ALA A 342 -3.67 25.97 -12.00
CA ALA A 342 -2.97 26.87 -12.92
C ALA A 342 -3.66 28.22 -13.16
N SER A 343 -4.99 28.33 -12.98
CA SER A 343 -5.69 29.62 -13.13
C SER A 343 -5.47 30.59 -11.97
N VAL A 344 -5.08 30.04 -10.81
CA VAL A 344 -4.86 30.78 -9.56
C VAL A 344 -3.36 30.95 -9.31
N ILE A 345 -2.63 29.86 -9.50
CA ILE A 345 -1.18 29.77 -9.33
C ILE A 345 -0.61 29.37 -10.69
N PRO A 346 -0.21 30.32 -11.56
CA PRO A 346 0.19 30.01 -12.95
C PRO A 346 1.28 28.94 -13.08
N GLN A 347 2.22 28.89 -12.12
CA GLN A 347 3.26 27.86 -12.02
C GLN A 347 2.72 26.43 -11.82
N PHE A 348 1.44 26.24 -11.49
CA PHE A 348 0.84 24.91 -11.42
C PHE A 348 0.54 24.30 -12.79
N SER A 349 0.59 25.08 -13.88
CA SER A 349 0.56 24.50 -15.22
C SER A 349 1.78 23.61 -15.46
N GLN A 350 2.96 24.08 -15.02
CA GLN A 350 4.26 23.42 -15.14
C GLN A 350 5.10 23.81 -13.92
N LEU A 351 5.08 22.97 -12.89
CA LEU A 351 5.80 23.21 -11.65
C LEU A 351 7.23 22.71 -11.81
N ALA A 352 8.19 23.63 -11.90
CA ALA A 352 9.60 23.31 -12.11
C ALA A 352 10.17 22.39 -11.03
N ARG A 353 11.24 21.65 -11.37
CA ARG A 353 11.97 20.80 -10.43
C ARG A 353 12.43 21.60 -9.20
N GLY A 354 12.15 21.09 -8.01
CA GLY A 354 12.51 21.74 -6.74
C GLY A 354 11.72 23.01 -6.43
N ALA A 355 10.79 23.43 -7.29
CA ALA A 355 9.93 24.56 -6.99
C ALA A 355 9.01 24.21 -5.83
N SER A 356 8.91 25.15 -4.89
CA SER A 356 8.06 25.04 -3.71
C SER A 356 7.25 26.31 -3.51
N GLY A 357 6.23 26.22 -2.68
CA GLY A 357 5.41 27.37 -2.32
C GLY A 357 4.54 27.09 -1.12
N ARG A 358 3.85 28.14 -0.68
CA ARG A 358 2.98 28.11 0.49
C ARG A 358 1.64 28.76 0.15
N ILE A 359 0.56 28.07 0.50
CA ILE A 359 -0.81 28.58 0.48
C ILE A 359 -1.22 28.78 1.93
N THR A 360 -1.78 29.94 2.27
CA THR A 360 -2.38 30.19 3.58
C THR A 360 -3.89 30.32 3.45
N PHE A 361 -4.61 29.74 4.39
CA PHE A 361 -6.07 29.76 4.47
C PHE A 361 -6.49 29.93 5.93
N SER A 362 -7.47 30.78 6.20
CA SER A 362 -8.10 30.87 7.52
C SER A 362 -9.60 31.00 7.43
N ILE A 363 -10.30 30.43 8.41
CA ILE A 363 -11.75 30.53 8.56
C ILE A 363 -12.10 30.58 10.05
N ASN A 364 -13.11 31.38 10.41
CA ASN A 364 -13.59 31.48 11.78
C ASN A 364 -14.64 30.40 12.09
N LEU A 365 -14.52 29.83 13.29
CA LEU A 365 -15.59 29.06 13.91
C LEU A 365 -16.52 30.00 14.67
N ALA A 366 -17.83 29.80 14.59
CA ALA A 366 -18.81 30.65 15.25
C ALA A 366 -18.57 30.77 16.76
N ASN A 367 -18.97 31.91 17.35
CA ASN A 367 -18.88 32.16 18.80
C ASN A 367 -19.81 31.25 19.62
N THR A 368 -20.81 30.67 18.99
CA THR A 368 -21.73 29.69 19.59
C THR A 368 -21.77 28.47 18.69
N ILE A 369 -21.52 27.29 19.27
CA ILE A 369 -21.62 26.01 18.57
C ILE A 369 -23.05 25.54 18.68
N THR A 370 -23.65 25.18 17.54
CA THR A 370 -25.05 24.78 17.49
C THR A 370 -25.20 23.38 18.10
N MET A 371 -26.16 23.21 19.01
CA MET A 371 -26.54 21.91 19.59
C MET A 371 -28.06 21.85 19.70
N ASN A 372 -28.70 21.08 18.82
CA ASN A 372 -30.16 20.95 18.77
C ASN A 372 -30.65 19.75 19.59
N GLY A 373 -29.79 18.73 19.75
CA GLY A 373 -30.06 17.53 20.53
C GLY A 373 -28.77 16.90 21.06
N PHE A 374 -28.88 15.83 21.84
CA PHE A 374 -27.73 15.17 22.46
C PHE A 374 -26.83 14.45 21.43
N GLU A 375 -27.36 14.15 20.24
CA GLU A 375 -26.60 13.66 19.09
C GLU A 375 -25.59 14.67 18.53
N ASP A 376 -25.78 15.96 18.81
CA ASP A 376 -24.85 17.04 18.48
C ASP A 376 -23.75 17.21 19.54
N ALA A 377 -23.60 16.28 20.50
CA ALA A 377 -22.48 16.31 21.43
C ALA A 377 -21.16 15.93 20.73
N ASN A 378 -20.03 16.40 21.27
CA ASN A 378 -18.69 15.98 20.83
C ASN A 378 -18.44 16.20 19.32
N GLN A 379 -18.82 17.37 18.82
CA GLN A 379 -18.72 17.70 17.40
C GLN A 379 -17.26 17.76 16.93
N SER A 380 -17.02 17.26 15.72
CA SER A 380 -15.74 17.37 15.02
C SER A 380 -15.96 17.42 13.52
N PHE A 381 -14.96 17.87 12.78
CA PHE A 381 -14.99 17.87 11.32
C PHE A 381 -13.60 17.60 10.73
N PRO A 382 -13.53 16.98 9.54
CA PRO A 382 -12.26 16.74 8.87
C PRO A 382 -11.75 17.99 8.17
N ILE A 383 -10.43 18.13 8.15
CA ILE A 383 -9.67 19.05 7.31
C ILE A 383 -8.82 18.18 6.40
N GLU A 384 -9.20 18.11 5.12
CA GLU A 384 -8.57 17.25 4.12
C GLU A 384 -7.80 18.10 3.12
N VAL A 385 -6.51 17.84 2.96
CA VAL A 385 -5.68 18.46 1.93
C VAL A 385 -5.23 17.39 0.97
N ARG A 386 -5.52 17.56 -0.33
CA ARG A 386 -5.08 16.65 -1.38
C ARG A 386 -4.34 17.43 -2.44
N VAL A 387 -3.26 16.84 -2.92
CA VAL A 387 -2.47 17.41 -4.00
C VAL A 387 -2.42 16.41 -5.15
N PHE A 388 -2.68 16.91 -6.34
CA PHE A 388 -2.68 16.16 -7.59
C PHE A 388 -1.65 16.76 -8.54
N ALA A 389 -1.12 15.92 -9.42
CA ALA A 389 -0.38 16.33 -10.61
C ALA A 389 -0.70 15.31 -11.70
N GLU A 390 -0.83 15.77 -12.95
CA GLU A 390 -1.06 14.91 -14.12
C GLU A 390 -2.31 13.99 -13.98
N GLY A 391 -3.33 14.48 -13.27
CA GLY A 391 -4.58 13.73 -13.03
C GLY A 391 -4.48 12.61 -11.99
N ARG A 392 -3.35 12.47 -11.29
CA ARG A 392 -3.13 11.48 -10.22
C ARG A 392 -2.97 12.17 -8.87
N THR A 393 -3.47 11.55 -7.79
CA THR A 393 -3.18 11.97 -6.42
C THR A 393 -1.70 11.72 -6.13
N GLN A 394 -1.00 12.78 -5.71
CA GLN A 394 0.42 12.75 -5.38
C GLN A 394 0.65 12.62 -3.88
N ALA A 395 -0.16 13.35 -3.09
CA ALA A 395 -0.12 13.32 -1.64
C ALA A 395 -1.47 13.74 -1.06
N GLU A 396 -1.78 13.27 0.14
CA GLU A 396 -2.94 13.67 0.91
C GLU A 396 -2.64 13.69 2.40
N HIS A 397 -3.32 14.59 3.13
CA HIS A 397 -3.25 14.69 4.58
C HIS A 397 -4.64 15.00 5.14
N THR A 398 -5.02 14.32 6.21
CA THR A 398 -6.31 14.53 6.89
C THR A 398 -6.06 14.79 8.36
N THR A 399 -6.65 15.87 8.86
CA THR A 399 -6.68 16.21 10.29
C THR A 399 -8.12 16.24 10.79
N THR A 400 -8.37 15.61 11.94
CA THR A 400 -9.66 15.77 12.63
C THR A 400 -9.62 16.99 13.54
N ALA A 401 -10.46 17.98 13.30
CA ALA A 401 -10.65 19.11 14.21
C ALA A 401 -11.77 18.80 15.20
N LYS A 402 -11.42 18.61 16.48
CA LYS A 402 -12.37 18.45 17.57
C LYS A 402 -12.80 19.80 18.13
N ILE A 403 -14.09 20.01 18.29
CA ILE A 403 -14.61 21.24 18.90
C ILE A 403 -14.61 21.06 20.41
N GLY A 404 -13.70 21.76 21.09
CA GLY A 404 -13.65 21.85 22.54
C GLY A 404 -14.70 22.83 23.05
N THR A 405 -15.19 22.58 24.26
CA THR A 405 -16.09 23.51 24.96
C THR A 405 -15.39 24.09 26.19
N ARG A 406 -15.81 25.29 26.61
CA ARG A 406 -15.31 25.95 27.82
C ARG A 406 -16.38 25.91 28.91
N LEU A 407 -15.96 25.70 30.15
CA LEU A 407 -16.85 25.84 31.31
C LEU A 407 -17.19 27.31 31.55
N ALA A 408 -18.34 27.56 32.18
CA ALA A 408 -18.67 28.88 32.70
C ALA A 408 -19.31 28.77 34.08
N VAL A 409 -18.99 29.73 34.95
CA VAL A 409 -19.56 29.84 36.30
C VAL A 409 -20.19 31.22 36.47
N ARG A 410 -21.36 31.26 37.10
CA ARG A 410 -22.08 32.47 37.48
C ARG A 410 -22.47 32.35 38.95
N GLY A 411 -22.67 33.48 39.60
CA GLY A 411 -23.15 33.44 40.97
C GLY A 411 -23.70 34.77 41.43
N ASP A 412 -24.59 34.65 42.41
CA ASP A 412 -25.33 35.75 43.00
C ASP A 412 -25.38 35.59 44.52
N ILE A 413 -25.43 36.71 45.24
CA ILE A 413 -25.59 36.74 46.70
C ILE A 413 -26.80 37.61 47.02
N TYR A 414 -27.75 37.06 47.75
CA TYR A 414 -28.98 37.73 48.12
C TYR A 414 -29.13 37.83 49.63
N TYR A 415 -29.57 38.98 50.11
CA TYR A 415 -30.21 39.11 51.42
C TYR A 415 -31.71 38.84 51.30
N ASN A 416 -32.40 39.51 50.37
CA ASN A 416 -33.82 39.30 50.09
C ASN A 416 -34.02 38.24 48.98
N ASP A 417 -33.73 36.98 49.30
CA ASP A 417 -34.07 35.85 48.40
C ASP A 417 -35.56 35.48 48.55
N SER A 418 -36.25 35.25 47.43
CA SER A 418 -37.69 34.97 47.41
C SER A 418 -38.07 33.58 47.93
N THR A 419 -37.11 32.65 47.97
CA THR A 419 -37.31 31.25 48.34
C THR A 419 -36.74 30.96 49.73
N TYR A 420 -35.56 31.51 50.03
CA TYR A 420 -34.83 31.26 51.27
C TYR A 420 -34.74 32.53 52.11
N VAL A 421 -35.54 32.59 53.17
CA VAL A 421 -35.55 33.75 54.06
C VAL A 421 -34.21 33.86 54.80
N ASN A 422 -33.63 35.07 54.78
CA ASN A 422 -32.44 35.43 55.54
C ASN A 422 -32.79 36.25 56.78
N THR A 423 -31.87 36.30 57.74
CA THR A 423 -32.05 36.94 59.04
C THR A 423 -30.87 37.84 59.40
N GLY A 424 -31.04 38.66 60.43
CA GLY A 424 -30.03 39.62 60.90
C GLY A 424 -30.18 41.01 60.29
N PRO A 425 -29.32 41.97 60.67
CA PRO A 425 -29.41 43.34 60.18
C PRO A 425 -28.78 43.53 58.79
N LEU A 426 -29.45 44.29 57.93
CA LEU A 426 -28.87 44.93 56.76
C LEU A 426 -29.32 46.41 56.74
N PRO A 427 -28.42 47.41 56.90
CA PRO A 427 -26.96 47.29 56.93
C PRO A 427 -26.38 46.44 58.07
N LEU A 428 -25.26 45.79 57.79
CA LEU A 428 -24.55 44.89 58.71
C LEU A 428 -24.17 45.60 60.01
N ARG A 429 -24.14 44.89 61.15
CA ARG A 429 -23.72 45.46 62.44
C ARG A 429 -22.64 44.65 63.11
N VAL A 430 -21.71 45.32 63.80
CA VAL A 430 -20.61 44.65 64.52
C VAL A 430 -21.16 43.66 65.54
N GLY A 431 -20.66 42.42 65.49
CA GLY A 431 -21.03 41.35 66.42
C GLY A 431 -22.43 40.76 66.21
N GLN A 432 -23.20 41.21 65.22
CA GLN A 432 -24.51 40.64 64.87
C GLN A 432 -24.39 39.81 63.59
N THR A 433 -24.86 38.57 63.66
CA THR A 433 -24.88 37.67 62.50
C THR A 433 -26.00 38.06 61.54
N THR A 434 -25.64 38.21 60.26
CA THR A 434 -26.57 38.36 59.14
C THR A 434 -26.35 37.21 58.16
N THR A 435 -27.44 36.58 57.73
CA THR A 435 -27.36 35.46 56.80
C THR A 435 -27.55 35.94 55.36
N PHE A 436 -26.90 35.27 54.41
CA PHE A 436 -27.10 35.51 52.97
C PHE A 436 -27.29 34.20 52.23
N THR A 437 -28.08 34.24 51.17
CA THR A 437 -28.24 33.13 50.23
C THR A 437 -27.29 33.32 49.06
N VAL A 438 -26.40 32.36 48.85
CA VAL A 438 -25.48 32.33 47.72
C VAL A 438 -25.97 31.30 46.71
N ARG A 439 -26.05 31.68 45.44
CA ARG A 439 -26.38 30.80 44.31
C ARG A 439 -25.18 30.74 43.39
N ILE A 440 -24.67 29.55 43.11
CA ILE A 440 -23.62 29.31 42.13
C ILE A 440 -24.19 28.45 41.00
N LEU A 441 -24.17 28.96 39.77
CA LEU A 441 -24.57 28.24 38.58
C LEU A 441 -23.35 27.85 37.75
N VAL A 442 -23.28 26.58 37.39
CA VAL A 442 -22.25 26.01 36.53
C VAL A 442 -22.88 25.60 35.21
N LEU A 443 -22.36 26.17 34.13
CA LEU A 443 -22.71 25.86 32.76
C LEU A 443 -21.57 25.04 32.14
N GLY A 444 -21.95 23.99 31.42
CA GLY A 444 -21.04 23.25 30.56
C GLY A 444 -21.08 23.82 29.14
N GLY A 445 -21.13 22.93 28.16
CA GLY A 445 -21.44 23.30 26.79
C GLY A 445 -21.76 22.06 25.98
N THR A 446 -21.26 21.97 24.75
CA THR A 446 -21.63 20.88 23.83
C THR A 446 -21.00 19.53 24.17
N ASN A 447 -19.94 19.51 24.98
CA ASN A 447 -19.28 18.28 25.42
C ASN A 447 -19.53 18.05 26.93
N GLY A 448 -19.36 16.80 27.36
CA GLY A 448 -19.36 16.45 28.78
C GLY A 448 -18.04 16.81 29.46
N PHE A 449 -18.08 16.98 30.77
CA PHE A 449 -16.89 17.14 31.61
C PHE A 449 -16.88 16.12 32.74
N ARG A 450 -15.69 15.64 33.09
CA ARG A 450 -15.44 14.90 34.34
C ARG A 450 -14.64 15.75 35.31
N ASN A 451 -14.63 15.31 36.57
CA ASN A 451 -13.87 15.93 37.65
C ASN A 451 -14.17 17.45 37.78
N ALA A 452 -15.43 17.84 37.54
CA ALA A 452 -15.87 19.21 37.68
C ALA A 452 -15.92 19.59 39.16
N ILE A 453 -15.14 20.58 39.57
CA ILE A 453 -15.00 21.03 40.97
C ILE A 453 -15.03 22.55 41.01
N VAL A 454 -15.86 23.09 41.91
CA VAL A 454 -15.89 24.51 42.26
C VAL A 454 -15.16 24.71 43.59
N ARG A 455 -14.29 25.71 43.65
CA ARG A 455 -13.51 26.10 44.84
C ARG A 455 -13.55 27.61 45.05
N PHE A 456 -13.71 28.03 46.30
CA PHE A 456 -13.57 29.41 46.71
C PHE A 456 -13.32 29.51 48.21
N VAL A 457 -12.94 30.69 48.67
CA VAL A 457 -12.71 30.99 50.09
C VAL A 457 -13.76 31.97 50.58
N LEU A 458 -14.29 31.74 51.78
CA LEU A 458 -15.19 32.68 52.45
C LEU A 458 -14.39 33.77 53.17
N GLY A 459 -14.95 34.97 53.22
CA GLY A 459 -14.31 36.11 53.86
C GLY A 459 -14.04 35.88 55.36
N PRO A 460 -13.10 36.63 55.97
CA PRO A 460 -12.67 36.37 57.36
C PRO A 460 -13.74 36.54 58.45
N ALA A 461 -14.84 37.22 58.14
CA ALA A 461 -15.98 37.43 59.03
C ALA A 461 -17.18 36.53 58.68
N VAL A 462 -16.97 35.52 57.83
CA VAL A 462 -18.02 34.69 57.25
C VAL A 462 -17.75 33.22 57.52
N SER A 463 -18.79 32.49 57.94
CA SER A 463 -18.80 31.04 58.06
C SER A 463 -19.77 30.42 57.07
N PHE A 464 -19.48 29.19 56.64
CA PHE A 464 -20.41 28.39 55.84
C PHE A 464 -21.57 27.93 56.74
N GLY A 465 -22.80 28.21 56.31
CA GLY A 465 -24.02 27.79 56.99
C GLY A 465 -24.47 26.41 56.52
N GLU A 466 -25.66 26.33 55.92
CA GLU A 466 -26.22 25.08 55.38
C GLU A 466 -26.31 25.08 53.85
N THR A 467 -26.19 23.89 53.26
CA THR A 467 -26.56 23.67 51.86
C THR A 467 -28.09 23.62 51.73
N LEU A 468 -28.65 24.52 50.92
CA LEU A 468 -30.10 24.68 50.77
C LEU A 468 -30.66 23.85 49.61
N SER A 469 -29.96 23.83 48.46
CA SER A 469 -30.36 23.03 47.30
C SER A 469 -29.19 22.75 46.36
N PRO A 470 -29.04 21.51 45.85
CA PRO A 470 -29.70 20.31 46.34
C PRO A 470 -29.09 19.89 47.70
N LYS A 471 -29.90 19.34 48.61
CA LYS A 471 -29.45 19.03 49.99
C LYS A 471 -28.35 17.97 50.06
N ASP A 472 -28.28 17.11 49.05
CA ASP A 472 -27.29 16.05 48.87
C ASP A 472 -26.09 16.48 48.00
N ALA A 473 -25.93 17.78 47.72
CA ALA A 473 -24.74 18.27 47.03
C ALA A 473 -23.46 17.91 47.82
N ALA A 474 -22.47 17.37 47.12
CA ALA A 474 -21.17 17.03 47.69
C ALA A 474 -20.32 18.29 47.95
N VAL A 475 -20.68 19.04 48.98
CA VAL A 475 -19.98 20.23 49.46
C VAL A 475 -19.17 19.90 50.69
N SER A 476 -17.93 20.38 50.74
CA SER A 476 -17.07 20.32 51.93
C SER A 476 -16.61 21.71 52.31
N TRP A 477 -16.53 21.96 53.62
CA TRP A 477 -16.09 23.21 54.22
C TRP A 477 -14.93 22.93 55.16
N ASN A 478 -13.85 23.70 55.02
CA ASN A 478 -12.72 23.66 55.93
C ASN A 478 -12.66 24.97 56.72
N GLU A 479 -12.96 24.90 58.03
CA GLU A 479 -13.05 26.07 58.90
C GLU A 479 -11.72 26.82 59.07
N GLU A 480 -10.59 26.11 59.10
CA GLU A 480 -9.26 26.71 59.28
C GLU A 480 -8.84 27.56 58.07
N THR A 481 -9.02 27.01 56.86
CA THR A 481 -8.65 27.65 55.60
C THR A 481 -9.75 28.54 55.02
N ARG A 482 -10.98 28.38 55.52
CA ARG A 482 -12.22 28.93 54.98
C ARG A 482 -12.49 28.52 53.52
N GLU A 483 -11.97 27.37 53.09
CA GLU A 483 -12.22 26.86 51.74
C GLU A 483 -13.56 26.12 51.68
N VAL A 484 -14.38 26.48 50.70
CA VAL A 484 -15.56 25.72 50.27
C VAL A 484 -15.23 25.01 48.97
N VAL A 485 -15.48 23.71 48.94
CA VAL A 485 -15.29 22.86 47.76
C VAL A 485 -16.60 22.16 47.44
N TRP A 486 -17.12 22.41 46.23
CA TRP A 486 -18.26 21.66 45.69
C TRP A 486 -17.76 20.72 44.59
N ASN A 487 -17.84 19.42 44.87
CA ASN A 487 -17.49 18.37 43.92
C ASN A 487 -18.72 17.99 43.10
N ILE A 488 -18.76 18.44 41.84
CA ILE A 488 -19.87 18.17 40.92
C ILE A 488 -19.70 16.79 40.29
N GLY A 489 -18.46 16.36 40.08
CA GLY A 489 -18.14 15.11 39.38
C GLY A 489 -18.33 15.27 37.88
N THR A 490 -19.39 14.65 37.33
CA THR A 490 -19.65 14.67 35.88
C THR A 490 -20.70 15.70 35.52
N LEU A 491 -20.38 16.53 34.52
CA LEU A 491 -21.33 17.39 33.81
C LEU A 491 -21.65 16.74 32.47
N THR A 492 -22.93 16.47 32.22
CA THR A 492 -23.37 15.91 30.94
C THR A 492 -23.30 16.96 29.84
N ALA A 493 -23.06 16.51 28.60
CA ALA A 493 -23.14 17.36 27.41
C ALA A 493 -24.50 18.07 27.35
N GLY A 494 -24.49 19.35 26.98
CA GLY A 494 -25.68 20.19 26.93
C GLY A 494 -26.11 20.81 28.27
N THR A 495 -25.32 20.67 29.35
CA THR A 495 -25.58 21.37 30.62
C THR A 495 -25.54 22.89 30.41
N GLY A 496 -26.68 23.57 30.58
CA GLY A 496 -26.85 25.00 30.30
C GLY A 496 -27.28 25.32 28.86
N ILE A 497 -27.52 24.31 28.02
CA ILE A 497 -28.05 24.43 26.65
C ILE A 497 -29.37 23.66 26.51
N LEU A 498 -29.29 22.32 26.56
CA LEU A 498 -30.44 21.41 26.46
C LEU A 498 -31.01 21.03 27.83
N GLN A 499 -30.18 21.16 28.86
CA GLN A 499 -30.53 20.88 30.25
C GLN A 499 -30.29 22.14 31.10
N PRO A 500 -31.00 22.31 32.22
CA PRO A 500 -30.70 23.39 33.16
C PRO A 500 -29.23 23.35 33.61
N PRO A 501 -28.60 24.51 33.88
CA PRO A 501 -27.31 24.58 34.54
C PRO A 501 -27.31 23.80 35.86
N ARG A 502 -26.13 23.34 36.30
CA ARG A 502 -25.99 22.81 37.66
C ARG A 502 -25.98 23.97 38.64
N GLU A 503 -26.87 23.95 39.62
CA GLU A 503 -27.00 24.99 40.64
C GLU A 503 -26.63 24.43 42.01
N LEU A 504 -25.88 25.22 42.77
CA LEU A 504 -25.70 25.06 44.21
C LEU A 504 -26.22 26.31 44.91
N VAL A 505 -27.15 26.12 45.84
CA VAL A 505 -27.67 27.16 46.72
C VAL A 505 -27.29 26.82 48.15
N PHE A 506 -26.64 27.75 48.84
CA PHE A 506 -26.23 27.58 50.23
C PHE A 506 -26.35 28.89 51.00
N ARG A 507 -26.38 28.79 52.33
CA ARG A 507 -26.38 29.93 53.22
C ARG A 507 -24.97 30.21 53.75
N ILE A 508 -24.63 31.48 53.85
CA ILE A 508 -23.46 31.95 54.59
C ILE A 508 -23.90 32.84 55.75
N ASP A 509 -23.14 32.81 56.83
CA ASP A 509 -23.37 33.61 58.03
C ASP A 509 -22.25 34.63 58.17
N ALA A 510 -22.58 35.92 58.12
CA ALA A 510 -21.62 37.01 58.22
C ALA A 510 -21.76 37.71 59.58
N ALA A 511 -20.68 37.74 60.35
CA ALA A 511 -20.59 38.40 61.65
C ALA A 511 -19.44 39.43 61.63
N PRO A 512 -19.72 40.70 61.25
CA PRO A 512 -18.69 41.73 61.17
C PRO A 512 -17.96 41.97 62.50
N ARG A 513 -16.67 42.28 62.41
CA ARG A 513 -15.80 42.56 63.57
C ARG A 513 -15.62 44.07 63.72
N GLN A 514 -15.07 44.48 64.86
CA GLN A 514 -14.84 45.90 65.15
C GLN A 514 -13.98 46.62 64.08
N GLN A 515 -13.02 45.90 63.48
CA GLN A 515 -12.15 46.42 62.42
C GLN A 515 -12.85 46.59 61.06
N ASP A 516 -14.03 45.98 60.88
CA ASP A 516 -14.79 46.03 59.63
C ASP A 516 -15.74 47.27 59.59
N LEU A 517 -15.86 48.00 60.71
CA LEU A 517 -16.74 49.15 60.88
C LEU A 517 -16.51 50.25 59.81
N GLY A 518 -17.60 50.73 59.22
CA GLY A 518 -17.60 51.84 58.26
C GLY A 518 -17.30 51.44 56.82
N GLY A 519 -16.96 50.17 56.55
CA GLY A 519 -16.72 49.65 55.20
C GLY A 519 -17.47 48.35 54.93
N PRO A 520 -17.38 47.81 53.71
CA PRO A 520 -17.91 46.49 53.39
C PRO A 520 -16.96 45.38 53.88
N ILE A 521 -17.50 44.16 53.98
CA ILE A 521 -16.72 42.94 54.24
C ILE A 521 -16.67 42.07 52.98
N SER A 522 -15.57 41.33 52.78
CA SER A 522 -15.54 40.27 51.77
C SER A 522 -16.50 39.15 52.20
N LEU A 523 -17.37 38.70 51.31
CA LEU A 523 -18.25 37.56 51.57
C LEU A 523 -17.69 36.28 50.96
N ILE A 524 -17.43 36.33 49.66
CA ILE A 524 -16.79 35.25 48.90
C ILE A 524 -15.63 35.85 48.10
N ASP A 525 -14.51 35.14 48.07
CA ASP A 525 -13.41 35.45 47.16
C ASP A 525 -13.70 34.87 45.75
N THR A 526 -12.73 34.96 44.85
CA THR A 526 -12.88 34.44 43.47
C THR A 526 -13.27 32.97 43.48
N VAL A 527 -14.35 32.66 42.79
CA VAL A 527 -14.83 31.29 42.58
C VAL A 527 -14.16 30.72 41.35
N VAL A 528 -13.49 29.58 41.52
CA VAL A 528 -12.80 28.87 40.45
C VAL A 528 -13.49 27.55 40.20
N LEU A 529 -13.96 27.36 38.97
CA LEU A 529 -14.48 26.11 38.45
C LEU A 529 -13.40 25.48 37.57
N ASN A 530 -13.09 24.21 37.80
CA ASN A 530 -12.22 23.41 36.94
C ASN A 530 -12.94 22.13 36.51
N GLY A 531 -12.61 21.61 35.33
CA GLY A 531 -13.04 20.29 34.88
C GLY A 531 -12.28 19.85 33.64
N GLU A 532 -12.39 18.57 33.29
CA GLU A 532 -11.73 18.00 32.11
C GLU A 532 -12.78 17.63 31.06
N ASP A 533 -12.67 18.20 29.86
CA ASP A 533 -13.54 17.89 28.72
C ASP A 533 -13.33 16.43 28.33
N GLU A 534 -14.39 15.63 28.38
CA GLU A 534 -14.30 14.18 28.16
C GLU A 534 -13.97 13.82 26.70
N PHE A 535 -14.24 14.71 25.75
CA PHE A 535 -14.03 14.47 24.33
C PHE A 535 -12.63 14.90 23.86
N THR A 536 -12.16 16.04 24.36
CA THR A 536 -10.85 16.60 23.96
C THR A 536 -9.73 16.27 24.94
N GLY A 537 -10.06 15.83 26.16
CA GLY A 537 -9.10 15.60 27.24
C GLY A 537 -8.45 16.87 27.79
N ARG A 538 -8.91 18.06 27.36
CA ARG A 538 -8.36 19.32 27.87
C ARG A 538 -9.05 19.74 29.16
N THR A 539 -8.25 20.25 30.07
CA THR A 539 -8.74 20.95 31.25
C THR A 539 -9.29 22.31 30.85
N SER A 540 -10.47 22.65 31.35
CA SER A 540 -11.05 24.00 31.27
C SER A 540 -11.19 24.56 32.67
N ASP A 541 -10.79 25.81 32.82
CA ASP A 541 -11.06 26.62 34.00
C ASP A 541 -12.04 27.76 33.68
N ALA A 542 -12.82 28.16 34.68
CA ALA A 542 -13.67 29.32 34.63
C ALA A 542 -13.65 30.03 35.98
N GLN A 543 -13.69 31.36 35.96
CA GLN A 543 -13.61 32.18 37.16
C GLN A 543 -14.80 33.13 37.26
N LEU A 544 -15.32 33.27 38.48
CA LEU A 544 -16.27 34.30 38.86
C LEU A 544 -15.59 35.18 39.92
N PRO A 545 -15.47 36.51 39.69
CA PRO A 545 -14.89 37.42 40.67
C PRO A 545 -15.61 37.35 42.02
N GLY A 546 -14.85 37.49 43.11
CA GLY A 546 -15.41 37.56 44.46
C GLY A 546 -16.35 38.75 44.68
N ALA A 547 -17.19 38.63 45.70
CA ALA A 547 -18.19 39.62 46.06
C ALA A 547 -18.16 39.93 47.56
N GLY A 548 -18.26 41.22 47.88
CA GLY A 548 -18.41 41.73 49.24
C GLY A 548 -19.86 42.09 49.55
N SER A 549 -20.10 42.52 50.79
CA SER A 549 -21.42 42.96 51.26
C SER A 549 -21.96 44.18 50.51
N ASP A 550 -21.12 44.91 49.76
CA ASP A 550 -21.47 46.04 48.89
C ASP A 550 -21.88 45.64 47.46
N LYS A 551 -21.85 44.35 47.11
CA LYS A 551 -22.16 43.83 45.78
C LYS A 551 -23.26 42.75 45.79
N LEU A 552 -24.26 42.92 46.64
CA LEU A 552 -25.41 42.00 46.67
C LEU A 552 -26.26 42.13 45.39
N SER A 553 -26.84 41.01 44.95
CA SER A 553 -27.70 40.90 43.77
C SER A 553 -29.16 41.34 44.02
N ASP A 554 -29.47 41.82 45.23
CA ASP A 554 -30.76 42.37 45.64
C ASP A 554 -31.25 43.51 44.72
N GLN A 555 -32.52 43.47 44.32
CA GLN A 555 -33.12 44.56 43.53
C GLN A 555 -33.13 45.88 44.31
N GLY A 556 -32.64 46.95 43.68
CA GLY A 556 -32.59 48.29 44.28
C GLY A 556 -31.51 48.46 45.36
N PHE A 557 -30.60 47.49 45.51
CA PHE A 557 -29.50 47.56 46.46
C PHE A 557 -28.54 48.70 46.15
N ARG A 558 -28.07 49.39 47.20
CA ARG A 558 -27.04 50.42 47.11
C ARG A 558 -25.79 49.93 47.85
N PRO A 559 -24.57 50.12 47.31
CA PRO A 559 -23.34 49.66 47.94
C PRO A 559 -23.18 50.07 49.42
N THR A 560 -23.64 51.27 49.78
CA THR A 560 -23.62 51.80 51.15
C THR A 560 -24.47 50.99 52.13
N ASN A 561 -25.46 50.24 51.65
CA ASN A 561 -26.27 49.35 52.48
C ASN A 561 -25.46 48.13 52.95
N GLY A 562 -24.36 47.81 52.27
CA GLY A 562 -23.43 46.75 52.63
C GLY A 562 -22.42 47.13 53.69
N TYR A 563 -22.37 48.41 54.10
CA TYR A 563 -21.33 48.90 55.01
C TYR A 563 -21.68 48.57 56.46
N VAL A 564 -20.69 48.14 57.21
CA VAL A 564 -20.84 47.75 58.61
C VAL A 564 -21.10 48.98 59.48
N GLN A 565 -22.11 48.89 60.31
CA GLN A 565 -22.53 49.87 61.31
C GLN A 565 -22.28 49.35 62.73
N GLN A 566 -22.46 50.23 63.71
CA GLN A 566 -22.24 49.94 65.12
C GLN A 566 -23.34 49.05 65.73
#